data_AF-A0A926HZX7-F1
#
_entry.id   AF-A0A926HZX7-F1
#
_cell.length_a   1.000
_cell.length_b   1.000
_cell.length_c   1.000
_cell.angle_alpha   90.00
_cell.angle_beta   90.00
_cell.angle_gamma   90.00
#
_symmetry.space_group_name_H-M   'P 1'
#
loop_
_entity.id
_entity.type
_entity.pdbx_description
1 polymer ?
#
loop_
_entity_poly.entity_id
_entity_poly.type
_entity_poly.pdbx_seq_one_letter_code
_entity_poly.pdbx_strand_id
1 'polypeptide(L)'
;MNKVFKIMIILLALVLITSGIYVVIHTNNKKVKQNKQMEIIEVTEEQLRNNINTIAKKHTNKHAFCELVGSDEIDTYLFNDEVRNKVGDLGDLDRIVFIDASIVNAFKIDRSYKEVYGIFESLMYLSNKVTPFNIIGVSCVYTSGGMDNTNFQLTLVTTEEFNSLLSTTDITGLNSEQAAEVIANKWIEDIGYIKK
;
A
#
# COMPACT_ATOMS: atom_id res chain seq x y z
N MET A 1 -36.86 -21.56 -44.05
CA MET A 1 -35.89 -21.44 -42.94
C MET A 1 -36.34 -22.33 -41.78
N ASN A 2 -35.54 -23.33 -41.41
CA ASN A 2 -35.90 -24.35 -40.43
C ASN A 2 -36.02 -23.75 -39.01
N LYS A 3 -36.97 -24.21 -38.18
CA LYS A 3 -37.22 -23.67 -36.82
C LYS A 3 -35.96 -23.71 -35.95
N VAL A 4 -35.18 -24.77 -36.07
CA VAL A 4 -33.89 -24.96 -35.37
C VAL A 4 -32.89 -23.87 -35.77
N PHE A 5 -32.83 -23.52 -37.06
CA PHE A 5 -31.91 -22.50 -37.56
C PHE A 5 -32.26 -21.10 -37.05
N LYS A 6 -33.55 -20.78 -36.89
CA LYS A 6 -34.00 -19.52 -36.28
C LYS A 6 -33.59 -19.42 -34.80
N ILE A 7 -33.73 -20.50 -34.04
CA ILE A 7 -33.34 -20.54 -32.63
C ILE A 7 -31.83 -20.37 -32.49
N MET A 8 -31.05 -21.01 -33.36
CA MET A 8 -29.59 -20.91 -33.35
C MET A 8 -29.10 -19.47 -33.62
N ILE A 9 -29.74 -18.76 -34.55
CA ILE A 9 -29.42 -17.34 -34.83
C ILE A 9 -29.74 -16.44 -33.63
N ILE A 10 -30.86 -16.69 -32.95
CA ILE A 10 -31.25 -15.90 -31.76
C ILE A 10 -30.25 -16.11 -30.62
N LEU A 11 -29.82 -17.35 -30.39
CA LEU A 11 -28.79 -17.67 -29.38
C LEU A 11 -27.45 -17.02 -29.73
N LEU A 12 -27.05 -17.06 -30.99
CA LEU A 12 -25.80 -16.44 -31.44
C LEU A 12 -25.83 -14.92 -31.22
N ALA A 13 -26.96 -14.27 -31.53
CA ALA A 13 -27.15 -12.84 -31.29
C ALA A 13 -27.08 -12.51 -29.79
N LEU A 14 -27.67 -13.34 -28.92
CA LEU A 14 -27.62 -13.15 -27.47
C LEU A 14 -26.20 -13.26 -26.90
N VAL A 15 -25.40 -14.21 -27.38
CA VAL A 15 -23.99 -14.36 -26.98
C VAL A 15 -23.17 -13.14 -27.43
N LEU A 16 -23.39 -12.67 -28.67
CA LEU A 16 -22.70 -11.50 -29.18
C LEU A 16 -23.07 -10.22 -28.41
N ILE A 17 -24.35 -10.02 -28.09
CA ILE A 17 -24.81 -8.87 -27.30
C ILE A 17 -24.23 -8.90 -25.88
N THR A 18 -24.29 -10.05 -25.21
CA THR A 18 -23.77 -10.17 -23.82
C THR A 18 -22.26 -10.01 -23.75
N SER A 19 -21.51 -10.57 -24.71
CA SER A 19 -20.07 -10.35 -24.83
C SER A 19 -19.70 -8.89 -25.12
N GLY A 20 -20.46 -8.20 -25.99
CA GLY A 20 -20.26 -6.79 -26.30
C GLY A 20 -20.49 -5.89 -25.09
N ILE A 21 -21.57 -6.14 -24.33
CA ILE A 21 -21.86 -5.42 -23.08
C ILE A 21 -20.73 -5.65 -22.05
N TYR A 22 -20.26 -6.89 -21.90
CA TYR A 22 -19.16 -7.21 -20.98
C TYR A 22 -17.87 -6.47 -21.36
N VAL A 23 -17.49 -6.46 -22.64
CA VAL A 23 -16.31 -5.74 -23.13
C VAL A 23 -16.46 -4.23 -22.93
N VAL A 24 -17.64 -3.66 -23.20
CA VAL A 24 -17.89 -2.22 -22.98
C VAL A 24 -17.83 -1.87 -21.50
N ILE A 25 -18.45 -2.64 -20.61
CA ILE A 25 -18.40 -2.40 -19.16
C ILE A 25 -16.98 -2.57 -18.64
N HIS A 26 -16.26 -3.61 -19.04
CA HIS A 26 -14.90 -3.85 -18.57
C HIS A 26 -13.93 -2.79 -19.10
N THR A 27 -14.06 -2.39 -20.36
CA THR A 27 -13.25 -1.31 -20.97
C THR A 27 -13.60 0.04 -20.38
N ASN A 28 -14.89 0.34 -20.13
CA ASN A 28 -15.30 1.58 -19.48
C ASN A 28 -14.89 1.60 -18.01
N ASN A 29 -14.93 0.50 -17.27
CA ASN A 29 -14.42 0.44 -15.91
C ASN A 29 -12.89 0.59 -15.88
N LYS A 30 -12.17 0.01 -16.84
CA LYS A 30 -10.72 0.19 -17.00
C LYS A 30 -10.39 1.64 -17.38
N LYS A 31 -11.18 2.25 -18.28
CA LYS A 31 -11.08 3.66 -18.64
C LYS A 31 -11.48 4.59 -17.51
N VAL A 32 -12.50 4.28 -16.70
CA VAL A 32 -12.89 5.08 -15.52
C VAL A 32 -11.84 4.95 -14.42
N LYS A 33 -11.20 3.79 -14.27
CA LYS A 33 -9.99 3.62 -13.46
C LYS A 33 -8.78 4.39 -14.01
N GLN A 34 -8.69 4.62 -15.33
CA GLN A 34 -7.62 5.40 -15.98
C GLN A 34 -7.94 6.90 -16.19
N ASN A 35 -9.22 7.31 -16.17
CA ASN A 35 -9.69 8.67 -16.44
C ASN A 35 -10.05 9.47 -15.19
N LYS A 36 -9.72 8.98 -13.99
CA LYS A 36 -9.23 9.93 -13.01
C LYS A 36 -7.90 10.45 -13.56
N GLN A 37 -7.96 11.48 -14.40
CA GLN A 37 -6.97 12.56 -14.32
C GLN A 37 -7.02 13.00 -12.86
N MET A 38 -6.26 12.31 -12.01
CA MET A 38 -5.90 12.87 -10.73
C MET A 38 -5.20 14.17 -11.10
N GLU A 39 -5.73 15.30 -10.65
CA GLU A 39 -4.91 16.50 -10.56
C GLU A 39 -3.55 16.04 -10.02
N ILE A 40 -2.50 16.30 -10.81
CA ILE A 40 -1.13 16.06 -10.39
C ILE A 40 -0.89 17.07 -9.27
N ILE A 41 -1.30 16.69 -8.06
CA ILE A 41 -0.95 17.41 -6.85
C ILE A 41 0.47 16.96 -6.56
N GLU A 42 1.41 17.66 -7.17
CA GLU A 42 2.81 17.61 -6.78
C GLU A 42 2.88 18.04 -5.32
N VAL A 43 3.36 17.13 -4.46
CA VAL A 43 3.53 17.41 -3.03
C VAL A 43 4.99 17.68 -2.76
N THR A 44 5.26 18.76 -2.02
CA THR A 44 6.61 19.01 -1.52
C THR A 44 7.00 17.95 -0.51
N GLU A 45 8.30 17.78 -0.29
CA GLU A 45 8.81 16.86 0.73
C GLU A 45 8.23 17.16 2.12
N GLU A 46 8.12 18.44 2.49
CA GLU A 46 7.52 18.87 3.76
C GLU A 46 6.03 18.47 3.86
N GLN A 47 5.26 18.69 2.79
CA GLN A 47 3.86 18.28 2.74
C GLN A 47 3.73 16.76 2.83
N LEU A 48 4.62 16.02 2.17
CA LEU A 48 4.65 14.57 2.24
C LEU A 48 4.91 14.10 3.68
N ARG A 49 5.97 14.60 4.32
CA ARG A 49 6.30 14.30 5.73
C ARG A 49 5.12 14.61 6.64
N ASN A 50 4.49 15.78 6.50
CA ASN A 50 3.35 16.18 7.34
C ASN A 50 2.12 15.27 7.16
N ASN A 51 1.81 14.89 5.91
CA ASN A 51 0.66 14.03 5.63
C ASN A 51 0.88 12.60 6.11
N ILE A 52 2.06 12.02 5.86
CA ILE A 52 2.40 10.67 6.35
C ILE A 52 2.47 10.68 7.88
N ASN A 53 3.02 11.71 8.51
CA ASN A 53 2.97 11.87 9.97
C ASN A 53 1.54 11.84 10.51
N THR A 54 0.60 12.47 9.80
CA THR A 54 -0.81 12.50 10.20
C THR A 54 -1.43 11.10 10.11
N ILE A 55 -1.15 10.37 9.02
CA ILE A 55 -1.59 8.97 8.84
C ILE A 55 -0.97 8.07 9.92
N ALA A 56 0.35 8.15 10.13
CA ALA A 56 1.05 7.36 11.12
C ALA A 56 0.46 7.56 12.53
N LYS A 57 0.22 8.82 12.93
CA LYS A 57 -0.35 9.16 14.25
C LYS A 57 -1.77 8.64 14.47
N LYS A 58 -2.54 8.42 13.41
CA LYS A 58 -3.88 7.79 13.48
C LYS A 58 -3.79 6.33 13.91
N HIS A 59 -2.72 5.66 13.51
CA HIS A 59 -2.59 4.21 13.69
C HIS A 59 -1.68 3.82 14.86
N THR A 60 -0.52 4.46 15.03
CA THR A 60 0.51 3.94 15.93
C THR A 60 0.54 4.68 17.28
N ASN A 61 1.00 5.93 17.30
CA ASN A 61 1.09 6.77 18.50
C ASN A 61 1.07 8.26 18.11
N LYS A 62 0.63 9.13 19.03
CA LYS A 62 0.64 10.60 18.90
C LYS A 62 2.03 11.17 18.57
N HIS A 63 3.07 10.43 18.93
CA HIS A 63 4.49 10.79 18.77
C HIS A 63 5.15 10.18 17.54
N ALA A 64 4.41 9.43 16.71
CA ALA A 64 4.97 8.85 15.50
C ALA A 64 5.54 9.93 14.58
N PHE A 65 6.71 9.65 14.02
CA PHE A 65 7.38 10.53 13.07
C PHE A 65 7.77 9.77 11.80
N CYS A 66 7.83 10.51 10.70
CA CYS A 66 8.13 10.03 9.38
C CYS A 66 9.44 10.64 8.92
N GLU A 67 10.35 9.78 8.50
CA GLU A 67 11.59 10.15 7.85
C GLU A 67 11.57 9.64 6.40
N LEU A 68 12.06 10.46 5.48
CA LEU A 68 12.31 10.07 4.10
C LEU A 68 13.80 9.87 3.98
N VAL A 69 14.20 8.64 3.67
CA VAL A 69 15.59 8.19 3.76
C VAL A 69 16.08 7.78 2.38
N GLY A 70 17.21 8.36 1.97
CA GLY A 70 17.92 8.00 0.74
C GLY A 70 18.86 6.80 0.89
N SER A 71 19.37 6.31 -0.24
CA SER A 71 20.33 5.19 -0.29
C SER A 71 21.57 5.42 0.58
N ASP A 72 22.05 6.66 0.63
CA ASP A 72 23.21 7.14 1.37
C ASP A 72 22.97 7.26 2.88
N GLU A 73 21.71 7.32 3.29
CA GLU A 73 21.31 7.47 4.69
C GLU A 73 20.92 6.12 5.33
N ILE A 74 20.60 5.09 4.54
CA ILE A 74 20.18 3.75 5.04
C ILE A 74 21.24 3.11 5.92
N ASP A 75 22.53 3.31 5.62
CA ASP A 75 23.62 2.69 6.39
C ASP A 75 23.71 3.18 7.84
N THR A 76 23.00 4.26 8.17
CA THR A 76 22.91 4.78 9.54
C THR A 76 21.87 4.06 10.41
N TYR A 77 21.05 3.19 9.80
CA TYR A 77 19.98 2.46 10.48
C TYR A 77 20.41 1.07 10.92
N LEU A 78 19.94 0.64 12.09
CA LEU A 78 20.22 -0.69 12.66
C LEU A 78 19.72 -1.87 11.81
N PHE A 79 18.80 -1.62 10.88
CA PHE A 79 18.15 -2.61 10.02
C PHE A 79 18.54 -2.45 8.54
N ASN A 80 19.68 -1.83 8.25
CA ASN A 80 20.16 -1.60 6.89
C ASN A 80 20.21 -2.89 6.04
N ASP A 81 20.69 -4.01 6.59
CA ASP A 81 20.77 -5.30 5.90
C ASP A 81 19.37 -5.84 5.57
N GLU A 82 18.41 -5.74 6.48
CA GLU A 82 17.02 -6.18 6.23
C GLU A 82 16.37 -5.35 5.12
N VAL A 83 16.61 -4.03 5.14
CA VAL A 83 16.15 -3.12 4.10
C VAL A 83 16.78 -3.51 2.77
N ARG A 84 18.12 -3.53 2.67
CA ARG A 84 18.85 -3.83 1.44
C ARG A 84 18.50 -5.22 0.88
N ASN A 85 18.32 -6.23 1.73
CA ASN A 85 17.88 -7.56 1.28
C ASN A 85 16.49 -7.55 0.66
N LYS A 86 15.60 -6.66 1.11
CA LYS A 86 14.22 -6.58 0.65
C LYS A 86 14.03 -5.67 -0.57
N VAL A 87 14.75 -4.56 -0.64
CA VAL A 87 14.58 -3.55 -1.70
C VAL A 87 15.68 -3.59 -2.77
N GLY A 88 16.79 -4.28 -2.50
CA GLY A 88 17.96 -4.31 -3.37
C GLY A 88 18.76 -3.01 -3.34
N ASP A 89 19.51 -2.76 -4.41
CA ASP A 89 20.27 -1.53 -4.58
C ASP A 89 19.34 -0.37 -4.95
N LEU A 90 19.50 0.76 -4.26
CA LEU A 90 18.73 1.98 -4.47
C LEU A 90 19.49 2.97 -5.33
N GLY A 91 18.78 3.58 -6.29
CA GLY A 91 19.28 4.71 -7.04
C GLY A 91 19.27 6.02 -6.24
N ASP A 92 19.95 7.04 -6.77
CA ASP A 92 20.13 8.34 -6.09
C ASP A 92 18.81 9.07 -5.76
N LEU A 93 17.75 8.82 -6.53
CA LEU A 93 16.43 9.41 -6.35
C LEU A 93 15.43 8.49 -5.65
N ASP A 94 15.84 7.28 -5.27
CA ASP A 94 14.98 6.36 -4.53
C ASP A 94 14.94 6.75 -3.05
N ARG A 95 13.76 6.70 -2.46
CA ARG A 95 13.51 7.01 -1.04
C ARG A 95 12.65 5.93 -0.41
N ILE A 96 12.96 5.61 0.83
CA ILE A 96 12.09 4.83 1.72
C ILE A 96 11.46 5.79 2.70
N VAL A 97 10.16 5.63 2.92
CA VAL A 97 9.45 6.29 4.01
C VAL A 97 9.60 5.44 5.27
N PHE A 98 10.34 5.91 6.26
CA PHE A 98 10.42 5.28 7.57
C PHE A 98 9.44 5.95 8.52
N ILE A 99 8.47 5.18 9.01
CA ILE A 99 7.57 5.57 10.09
C ILE A 99 8.14 5.01 11.38
N ASP A 100 8.74 5.87 12.20
CA ASP A 100 9.10 5.51 13.56
C ASP A 100 7.83 5.56 14.41
N ALA A 101 7.37 4.38 14.78
CA ALA A 101 6.28 4.17 15.72
C ALA A 101 6.87 3.86 17.10
N SER A 102 7.58 4.83 17.69
CA SER A 102 8.04 4.72 19.07
C SER A 102 6.83 4.51 20.01
N ILE A 103 6.65 3.27 20.47
CA ILE A 103 5.64 2.91 21.46
C ILE A 103 6.16 3.42 22.81
N VAL A 104 5.65 4.56 23.26
CA VAL A 104 6.06 5.23 24.52
C VAL A 104 5.70 4.39 25.77
N ASN A 105 5.06 3.22 25.61
CA ASN A 105 4.66 2.35 26.69
C ASN A 105 5.30 0.95 26.57
N ALA A 106 6.60 0.88 26.84
CA ALA A 106 7.42 -0.34 26.87
C ALA A 106 6.82 -1.51 27.69
N PHE A 107 5.85 -1.24 28.58
CA PHE A 107 5.27 -2.24 29.49
C PHE A 107 3.96 -2.88 28.99
N LYS A 108 3.44 -2.47 27.81
CA LYS A 108 2.30 -3.14 27.17
C LYS A 108 2.67 -3.42 25.72
N ILE A 109 2.99 -4.69 25.45
CA ILE A 109 3.14 -5.20 24.09
C ILE A 109 1.74 -5.16 23.45
N ASP A 110 1.43 -4.08 22.74
CA ASP A 110 0.28 -4.03 21.84
C ASP A 110 0.65 -4.85 20.60
N ARG A 111 0.04 -6.03 20.45
CA ARG A 111 0.25 -6.94 19.30
C ARG A 111 -0.71 -6.69 18.15
N SER A 112 -1.45 -5.58 18.18
CA SER A 112 -2.34 -5.22 17.08
C SER A 112 -1.54 -4.72 15.87
N TYR A 113 -2.06 -4.95 14.67
CA TYR A 113 -1.38 -4.63 13.40
C TYR A 113 -1.52 -3.18 12.97
N LYS A 114 -1.58 -2.27 13.94
CA LYS A 114 -1.92 -0.88 13.66
C LYS A 114 -0.86 -0.24 12.76
N GLU A 115 0.40 -0.55 12.99
CA GLU A 115 1.54 -0.14 12.19
C GLU A 115 1.39 -0.57 10.73
N VAL A 116 0.90 -1.79 10.49
CA VAL A 116 0.65 -2.31 9.15
C VAL A 116 -0.44 -1.48 8.45
N TYR A 117 -1.53 -1.14 9.14
CA TYR A 117 -2.55 -0.26 8.57
C TYR A 117 -1.99 1.14 8.26
N GLY A 118 -1.09 1.67 9.11
CA GLY A 118 -0.38 2.91 8.85
C GLY A 118 0.50 2.87 7.60
N ILE A 119 1.20 1.75 7.37
CA ILE A 119 2.00 1.51 6.16
C ILE A 119 1.09 1.52 4.92
N PHE A 120 -0.01 0.74 4.93
CA PHE A 120 -0.89 0.62 3.77
C PHE A 120 -1.70 1.89 3.48
N GLU A 121 -2.14 2.63 4.50
CA GLU A 121 -2.80 3.92 4.30
C GLU A 121 -1.83 4.96 3.74
N SER A 122 -0.56 4.93 4.15
CA SER A 122 0.49 5.78 3.59
C SER A 122 0.80 5.43 2.13
N LEU A 123 0.92 4.14 1.80
CA LEU A 123 1.11 3.67 0.42
C LEU A 123 -0.08 4.02 -0.48
N MET A 124 -1.31 3.88 0.02
CA MET A 124 -2.51 4.31 -0.70
C MET A 124 -2.56 5.83 -0.89
N TYR A 125 -2.11 6.61 0.10
CA TYR A 125 -1.97 8.05 -0.08
C TYR A 125 -0.96 8.37 -1.18
N LEU A 126 0.23 7.76 -1.12
CA LEU A 126 1.35 7.96 -2.06
C LEU A 126 1.01 7.53 -3.48
N SER A 127 0.24 6.45 -3.67
CA SER A 127 -0.17 5.97 -4.99
C SER A 127 -1.05 6.94 -5.76
N ASN A 128 -1.58 7.97 -5.07
CA ASN A 128 -2.41 9.01 -5.65
C ASN A 128 -1.68 10.37 -5.70
N LYS A 129 -0.35 10.39 -5.58
CA LYS A 129 0.48 11.61 -5.55
C LYS A 129 1.63 11.53 -6.54
N VAL A 130 2.12 12.70 -6.95
CA VAL A 130 3.39 12.84 -7.65
C VAL A 130 4.40 13.40 -6.65
N THR A 131 5.49 12.67 -6.45
CA THR A 131 6.57 13.01 -5.53
C THR A 131 7.84 13.38 -6.30
N PRO A 132 8.70 14.24 -5.75
CA PRO A 132 9.96 14.65 -6.42
C PRO A 132 11.05 13.55 -6.43
N PHE A 133 10.76 12.41 -5.80
CA PHE A 133 11.62 11.24 -5.69
C PHE A 133 10.78 9.97 -5.88
N ASN A 134 11.43 8.84 -6.13
CA ASN A 134 10.77 7.55 -6.26
C ASN A 134 10.60 6.90 -4.87
N ILE A 135 9.37 6.73 -4.40
CA ILE A 135 9.14 5.96 -3.18
C ILE A 135 9.16 4.47 -3.51
N ILE A 136 10.15 3.77 -2.95
CA ILE A 136 10.33 2.33 -3.17
C ILE A 136 9.66 1.47 -2.09
N GLY A 137 9.29 2.06 -0.96
CA GLY A 137 8.56 1.36 0.10
C GLY A 137 8.24 2.25 1.29
N VAL A 138 7.38 1.73 2.15
CA VAL A 138 7.06 2.33 3.45
C VAL A 138 7.37 1.30 4.52
N SER A 139 8.20 1.72 5.48
CA SER A 139 8.64 0.92 6.61
C SER A 139 8.06 1.45 7.90
N CYS A 140 7.81 0.57 8.85
CA CYS A 140 7.56 0.93 10.23
C CYS A 140 8.54 0.20 11.16
N VAL A 141 9.16 0.96 12.06
CA VAL A 141 10.03 0.45 13.11
C VAL A 141 9.25 0.48 14.41
N TYR A 142 9.21 -0.65 15.12
CA TYR A 142 8.66 -0.70 16.46
C TYR A 142 9.58 -1.42 17.43
N THR A 143 9.54 -0.96 18.68
CA THR A 143 10.30 -1.51 19.80
C THR A 143 9.35 -2.26 20.73
N SER A 144 9.56 -3.56 20.92
CA SER A 144 8.89 -4.29 22.00
C SER A 144 9.74 -4.16 23.27
N GLY A 145 9.30 -3.32 24.20
CA GLY A 145 10.04 -3.04 25.42
C GLY A 145 10.25 -4.25 26.33
N GLY A 146 11.50 -4.72 26.41
CA GLY A 146 12.10 -5.25 27.64
C GLY A 146 13.25 -4.32 28.04
N MET A 147 13.81 -4.46 29.25
CA MET A 147 14.94 -3.62 29.73
C MET A 147 16.17 -3.62 28.81
N ASP A 148 16.23 -4.56 27.86
CA ASP A 148 17.23 -4.64 26.82
C ASP A 148 16.68 -3.93 25.56
N ASN A 149 17.20 -2.74 25.25
CA ASN A 149 16.91 -1.93 24.05
C ASN A 149 17.33 -2.62 22.73
N THR A 150 17.14 -3.93 22.60
CA THR A 150 17.65 -4.74 21.48
C THR A 150 16.56 -5.42 20.65
N ASN A 151 15.28 -5.35 21.07
CA ASN A 151 14.17 -5.97 20.35
C ASN A 151 13.46 -4.96 19.44
N PHE A 152 14.13 -4.57 18.36
CA PHE A 152 13.53 -3.84 17.24
C PHE A 152 12.93 -4.84 16.24
N GLN A 153 11.78 -4.50 15.69
CA GLN A 153 11.19 -5.22 14.57
C GLN A 153 10.89 -4.22 13.45
N LEU A 154 11.37 -4.53 12.25
CA LEU A 154 11.10 -3.77 11.04
C LEU A 154 9.96 -4.44 10.27
N THR A 155 8.94 -3.66 9.92
CA THR A 155 7.96 -4.07 8.93
C THR A 155 8.07 -3.16 7.73
N LEU A 156 8.57 -3.68 6.63
CA LEU A 156 8.70 -2.94 5.37
C LEU A 156 7.77 -3.56 4.33
N VAL A 157 6.99 -2.72 3.65
CA VAL A 157 6.21 -3.09 2.46
C VAL A 157 6.74 -2.28 1.28
N THR A 158 7.18 -2.96 0.23
CA THR A 158 7.68 -2.30 -0.97
C THR A 158 6.53 -1.78 -1.83
N THR A 159 6.79 -0.76 -2.63
CA THR A 159 5.81 -0.24 -3.60
C THR A 159 5.41 -1.32 -4.62
N GLU A 160 6.32 -2.25 -4.96
CA GLU A 160 6.02 -3.39 -5.81
C GLU A 160 5.05 -4.38 -5.15
N GLU A 161 5.32 -4.78 -3.89
CA GLU A 161 4.42 -5.64 -3.11
C GLU A 161 3.02 -5.01 -3.01
N PHE A 162 2.97 -3.72 -2.69
CA PHE A 162 1.72 -2.95 -2.61
C PHE A 162 0.97 -2.94 -3.94
N ASN A 163 1.64 -2.64 -5.05
CA ASN A 163 1.01 -2.57 -6.37
C ASN A 163 0.47 -3.94 -6.80
N SER A 164 1.19 -5.02 -6.48
CA SER A 164 0.74 -6.40 -6.71
C SER A 164 -0.57 -6.68 -5.98
N LEU A 165 -0.65 -6.36 -4.68
CA LEU A 165 -1.87 -6.52 -3.89
C LEU A 165 -3.00 -5.62 -4.39
N LEU A 166 -2.72 -4.35 -4.70
CA LEU A 166 -3.69 -3.39 -5.20
C LEU A 166 -4.34 -3.87 -6.51
N SER A 167 -3.56 -4.54 -7.37
CA SER A 167 -4.06 -5.06 -8.65
C SER A 167 -4.94 -6.31 -8.52
N THR A 168 -4.81 -7.06 -7.41
CA THR A 168 -5.47 -8.35 -7.19
C THR A 168 -6.59 -8.28 -6.15
N THR A 169 -6.68 -7.20 -5.38
CA THR A 169 -7.68 -7.01 -4.32
C THR A 169 -8.89 -6.25 -4.85
N ASP A 170 -10.10 -6.79 -4.64
CA ASP A 170 -11.33 -6.07 -4.98
C ASP A 170 -11.59 -4.96 -3.94
N ILE A 171 -11.39 -3.72 -4.37
CA ILE A 171 -11.63 -2.51 -3.57
C ILE A 171 -12.75 -1.65 -4.16
N THR A 172 -13.61 -2.25 -5.00
CA THR A 172 -14.66 -1.51 -5.70
C THR A 172 -15.66 -0.90 -4.72
N GLY A 173 -15.89 0.41 -4.82
CA GLY A 173 -16.82 1.14 -3.96
C GLY A 173 -16.26 1.54 -2.59
N LEU A 174 -15.00 1.20 -2.30
CA LEU A 174 -14.32 1.61 -1.07
C LEU A 174 -13.66 2.99 -1.22
N ASN A 175 -13.62 3.76 -0.15
CA ASN A 175 -12.76 4.95 -0.07
C ASN A 175 -11.29 4.53 0.18
N SER A 176 -10.35 5.48 0.11
CA SER A 176 -8.91 5.18 0.24
C SER A 176 -8.55 4.51 1.58
N GLU A 177 -9.16 4.94 2.69
CA GLU A 177 -8.89 4.35 4.01
C GLU A 177 -9.40 2.91 4.09
N GLN A 178 -10.62 2.66 3.63
CA GLN A 178 -11.23 1.33 3.58
C GLN A 178 -10.46 0.39 2.64
N ALA A 179 -10.05 0.90 1.48
CA ALA A 179 -9.24 0.13 0.54
C ALA A 179 -7.88 -0.25 1.14
N ALA A 180 -7.22 0.68 1.84
CA ALA A 180 -5.96 0.40 2.53
C ALA A 180 -6.13 -0.68 3.60
N GLU A 181 -7.20 -0.63 4.39
CA GLU A 181 -7.49 -1.65 5.41
C GLU A 181 -7.70 -3.05 4.79
N VAL A 182 -8.46 -3.16 3.71
CA VAL A 182 -8.69 -4.45 3.03
C VAL A 182 -7.39 -5.01 2.45
N ILE A 183 -6.56 -4.17 1.85
CA ILE A 183 -5.25 -4.58 1.29
C ILE A 183 -4.30 -5.01 2.43
N ALA A 184 -4.26 -4.27 3.53
CA ALA A 184 -3.45 -4.62 4.70
C ALA A 184 -3.84 -5.98 5.28
N ASN A 185 -5.15 -6.24 5.43
CA ASN A 185 -5.66 -7.53 5.89
C ASN A 185 -5.21 -8.67 4.97
N LYS A 186 -5.34 -8.49 3.66
CA LYS A 186 -4.85 -9.48 2.68
C LYS A 186 -3.35 -9.74 2.83
N TRP A 187 -2.54 -8.69 2.98
CA TRP A 187 -1.10 -8.86 3.16
C TRP A 187 -0.77 -9.62 4.46
N ILE A 188 -1.41 -9.26 5.58
CA ILE A 188 -1.27 -9.94 6.88
C ILE A 188 -1.58 -11.44 6.75
N GLU A 189 -2.65 -11.78 6.02
CA GLU A 189 -3.03 -13.16 5.72
C GLU A 189 -1.99 -13.87 4.84
N ASP A 190 -1.55 -13.24 3.76
CA ASP A 190 -0.62 -13.81 2.78
C ASP A 190 0.77 -14.10 3.37
N ILE A 191 1.31 -13.21 4.21
CA ILE A 191 2.62 -13.39 4.85
C ILE A 191 2.56 -14.26 6.12
N GLY A 192 1.35 -14.68 6.54
CA GLY A 192 1.16 -15.47 7.75
C GLY A 192 1.56 -14.72 9.01
N TYR A 193 1.40 -13.40 9.05
CA TYR A 193 1.70 -12.58 10.22
C TYR A 193 0.71 -12.98 11.32
N ILE A 194 1.15 -13.87 12.22
CA ILE A 194 0.23 -14.59 13.09
C ILE A 194 -0.40 -13.64 14.12
N LYS A 195 -1.75 -13.61 14.19
CA LYS A 195 -2.48 -13.02 15.34
C LYS A 195 -2.21 -13.93 16.51
N LYS A 196 -1.19 -13.66 17.30
CA LYS A 196 -0.94 -14.35 18.56
C LYS A 196 -1.27 -13.47 19.74
#